data_AF-A0A533YRN8-F1
#
_entry.id   AF-A0A533YRN8-F1
#
_cell.length_a   1.000
_cell.length_b   1.000
_cell.length_c   1.000
_cell.angle_alpha   90.00
_cell.angle_beta   90.00
_cell.angle_gamma   90.00
#
_symmetry.space_group_name_H-M   'P 1'
#
loop_
_entity.id
_entity.type
_entity.pdbx_description
1 polymer ?
#
loop_
_entity_poly.entity_id
_entity_poly.type
_entity_poly.pdbx_seq_one_letter_code
_entity_poly.pdbx_strand_id
1 'polypeptide(L)'
;PFFVTRQIFAGAGKVLKVSGKAQLFISQRAQHIHEKTSSSTTSSRSIINTRDEPHADAEKYRRLHIIVGDSNMSEIATYLKVGTAALVLSMIEDGYTVSHMELDDPVKAIREIARDTTLKRKIKLEDGRELTAIEIQRVYLERAKEYLCSLDEEPIAADVVRRWEDVLDRLEEDPMQLCHELDWVVKKRVMLEYMDKKGCGWDDPRITMMDLQYHDVKRTRGLYYLLEQQELMERLVPEESVQRAMTTPPQTTRAKVRGDFIRFARAKNRSYTVDWTYLKLNGYWEETILCMDPFSSSNRRVEELLSQVSGQRVFR
;
A
#
# COMPACT_ATOMS: atom_id res chain seq x y z
N PRO A 1 7.92 14.00 -5.55
CA PRO A 1 7.62 14.71 -4.28
C PRO A 1 6.60 13.96 -3.42
N PHE A 2 5.40 13.71 -3.95
CA PHE A 2 4.33 12.97 -3.26
C PHE A 2 4.79 11.68 -2.56
N PHE A 3 5.47 10.77 -3.26
CA PHE A 3 5.93 9.52 -2.64
C PHE A 3 6.97 9.69 -1.53
N VAL A 4 7.74 10.77 -1.54
CA VAL A 4 8.75 11.07 -0.51
C VAL A 4 8.07 11.54 0.78
N THR A 5 6.98 12.30 0.66
CA THR A 5 6.28 12.91 1.80
C THR A 5 5.11 12.06 2.31
N ARG A 6 4.48 11.20 1.49
CA ARG A 6 3.32 10.38 1.92
C ARG A 6 3.61 9.44 3.10
N GLN A 7 4.87 9.17 3.40
CA GLN A 7 5.25 8.32 4.53
C GLN A 7 4.74 8.87 5.87
N ILE A 8 4.44 10.17 5.99
CA ILE A 8 3.86 10.75 7.21
C ILE A 8 2.52 10.10 7.61
N PHE A 9 1.76 9.56 6.65
CA PHE A 9 0.56 8.77 6.92
C PHE A 9 0.67 7.30 6.46
N ALA A 10 1.59 6.98 5.54
CA ALA A 10 1.76 5.61 5.03
C ALA A 10 2.91 4.83 5.71
N GLY A 11 3.64 5.45 6.62
CA GLY A 11 4.79 4.85 7.32
C GLY A 11 4.37 3.80 8.34
N ALA A 12 5.08 2.68 8.35
CA ALA A 12 4.81 1.58 9.27
C ALA A 12 5.57 1.71 10.58
N GLY A 13 6.51 2.64 10.71
CA GLY A 13 7.37 2.81 11.88
C GLY A 13 8.55 1.85 11.91
N LYS A 14 9.72 2.29 12.39
CA LYS A 14 10.88 1.42 12.67
C LYS A 14 11.71 1.96 13.82
N VAL A 15 12.07 1.11 14.78
CA VAL A 15 13.08 1.50 15.78
C VAL A 15 14.46 1.29 15.17
N LEU A 16 15.22 2.38 15.05
CA LEU A 16 16.57 2.38 14.48
C LEU A 16 17.54 3.11 15.39
N LYS A 17 18.79 2.64 15.38
CA LYS A 17 19.91 3.27 16.06
C LYS A 17 20.73 4.06 15.06
N VAL A 18 20.76 5.39 15.22
CA VAL A 18 21.58 6.29 14.38
C VAL A 18 22.51 7.07 15.28
N SER A 19 23.81 7.03 14.97
CA SER A 19 24.86 7.69 15.76
C SER A 19 24.79 7.35 17.26
N GLY A 20 24.51 6.08 17.58
CA GLY A 20 24.44 5.59 18.96
C GLY A 20 23.14 5.87 19.70
N LYS A 21 22.17 6.59 19.11
CA LYS A 21 20.87 6.87 19.73
C LYS A 21 19.75 6.08 19.04
N ALA A 22 19.07 5.22 19.78
CA ALA A 22 17.86 4.57 19.30
C ALA A 22 16.68 5.55 19.34
N GLN A 23 15.88 5.54 18.28
CA GLN A 23 14.64 6.30 18.18
C GLN A 23 13.70 5.63 17.18
N LEU A 24 12.43 6.00 17.23
CA LEU A 24 11.45 5.64 16.22
C LEU A 24 11.63 6.51 14.97
N PHE A 25 11.63 5.86 13.80
CA PHE A 25 11.49 6.45 12.48
C PHE A 25 10.09 6.16 11.95
N ILE A 26 9.55 7.04 11.12
CA ILE A 26 8.22 6.91 10.48
C ILE A 26 8.20 5.76 9.47
N SER A 27 9.26 5.59 8.66
CA SER A 27 9.32 4.57 7.61
C SER A 27 10.42 3.54 7.84
N GLN A 28 10.09 2.27 7.59
CA GLN A 28 11.04 1.16 7.53
C GLN A 28 11.90 1.22 6.25
N ARG A 29 11.31 1.65 5.14
CA ARG A 29 11.93 1.59 3.81
C ARG A 29 12.86 2.76 3.51
N ALA A 30 12.61 3.94 4.07
CA ALA A 30 13.32 5.18 3.71
C ALA A 30 14.85 5.08 3.77
N GLN A 31 15.42 4.40 4.77
CA GLN A 31 16.87 4.24 4.91
C GLN A 31 17.50 3.33 3.84
N HIS A 32 16.68 2.51 3.18
CA HIS A 32 17.11 1.58 2.15
C HIS A 32 16.93 2.14 0.73
N ILE A 33 16.45 3.38 0.58
CA ILE A 33 16.33 4.05 -0.71
C ILE A 33 17.62 4.82 -0.99
N HIS A 34 18.23 4.56 -2.14
CA HIS A 34 19.53 5.14 -2.51
C HIS A 34 19.48 5.98 -3.79
N GLU A 35 18.48 5.77 -4.64
CA GLU A 35 18.38 6.41 -5.97
C GLU A 35 17.00 7.04 -6.19
N LYS A 36 16.92 8.04 -7.07
CA LYS A 36 15.64 8.62 -7.50
C LYS A 36 14.87 7.63 -8.38
N THR A 37 15.56 7.04 -9.36
CA THR A 37 15.02 6.13 -10.38
C THR A 37 15.97 4.96 -10.61
N SER A 38 15.45 3.74 -10.69
CA SER A 38 16.24 2.52 -10.95
C SER A 38 15.33 1.39 -11.43
N SER A 39 15.87 0.39 -12.13
CA SER A 39 15.13 -0.83 -12.50
C SER A 39 15.30 -1.98 -11.48
N SER A 40 16.28 -1.88 -10.58
CA SER A 40 16.57 -2.87 -9.54
C SER A 40 15.63 -2.75 -8.34
N THR A 41 15.33 -3.89 -7.68
CA THR A 41 14.54 -3.95 -6.45
C THR A 41 15.36 -4.36 -5.22
N THR A 42 16.61 -4.78 -5.41
CA THR A 42 17.44 -5.40 -4.35
C THR A 42 18.75 -4.66 -4.05
N SER A 43 19.46 -4.19 -5.08
CA SER A 43 20.77 -3.51 -4.94
C SER A 43 20.68 -1.97 -4.99
N SER A 44 19.90 -1.46 -5.94
CA SER A 44 19.73 -0.03 -6.22
C SER A 44 18.27 0.38 -6.04
N ARG A 45 17.77 0.31 -4.80
CA ARG A 45 16.36 0.62 -4.53
C ARG A 45 16.09 2.10 -4.76
N SER A 46 15.17 2.37 -5.66
CA SER A 46 14.75 3.71 -6.05
C SER A 46 13.37 4.11 -5.53
N ILE A 47 13.08 5.40 -5.59
CA ILE A 47 11.72 5.93 -5.33
C ILE A 47 10.76 5.47 -6.42
N ILE A 48 11.15 5.61 -7.70
CA ILE A 48 10.40 5.12 -8.86
C ILE A 48 11.13 3.94 -9.48
N ASN A 49 10.46 2.80 -9.61
CA ASN A 49 11.01 1.64 -10.29
C ASN A 49 10.58 1.64 -11.77
N THR A 50 11.55 1.55 -12.68
CA THR A 50 11.33 1.65 -14.13
C THR A 50 11.18 0.29 -14.81
N ARG A 51 10.91 -0.79 -14.05
CA ARG A 51 10.69 -2.12 -14.63
C ARG A 51 9.42 -2.10 -15.49
N ASP A 52 9.56 -2.45 -16.75
CA ASP A 52 8.46 -2.47 -17.71
C ASP A 52 8.01 -3.90 -18.01
N GLU A 53 7.16 -4.41 -17.13
CA GLU A 53 6.48 -5.69 -17.30
C GLU A 53 4.99 -5.42 -17.07
N PRO A 54 4.21 -5.07 -18.12
CA PRO A 54 2.83 -4.61 -17.95
C PRO A 54 1.89 -5.73 -17.48
N HIS A 55 2.26 -6.99 -17.74
CA HIS A 55 1.36 -8.14 -17.61
C HIS A 55 0.00 -7.88 -18.26
N ALA A 56 -0.03 -7.14 -19.36
CA ALA A 56 -1.21 -6.78 -20.11
C ALA A 56 -0.77 -6.49 -21.55
N ASP A 57 -1.68 -6.05 -22.40
CA ASP A 57 -1.34 -5.52 -23.71
C ASP A 57 -0.34 -4.35 -23.59
N ALA A 58 0.87 -4.55 -24.12
CA ALA A 58 2.00 -3.62 -23.98
C ALA A 58 1.86 -2.38 -24.88
N GLU A 59 0.96 -2.38 -25.87
CA GLU A 59 0.69 -1.19 -26.67
C GLU A 59 -0.25 -0.22 -25.94
N LYS A 60 -1.06 -0.73 -25.01
CA LYS A 60 -2.09 0.04 -24.30
C LYS A 60 -1.72 0.40 -22.87
N TYR A 61 -1.02 -0.49 -22.18
CA TYR A 61 -0.83 -0.38 -20.74
C TYR A 61 0.64 -0.38 -20.33
N ARG A 62 0.91 0.26 -19.20
CA ARG A 62 2.16 0.20 -18.45
C ARG A 62 1.85 -0.21 -17.01
N ARG A 63 2.80 -0.86 -16.34
CA ARG A 63 2.69 -1.16 -14.90
C ARG A 63 3.68 -0.29 -14.13
N LEU A 64 3.16 0.76 -13.48
CA LEU A 64 3.98 1.56 -12.58
C LEU A 64 4.29 0.76 -11.31
N HIS A 65 5.57 0.44 -11.11
CA HIS A 65 6.02 -0.34 -9.95
C HIS A 65 6.59 0.58 -8.86
N ILE A 66 5.97 0.55 -7.68
CA ILE A 66 6.32 1.45 -6.57
C ILE A 66 6.83 0.61 -5.39
N ILE A 67 8.09 0.82 -4.99
CA ILE A 67 8.79 0.00 -3.97
C ILE A 67 9.16 0.76 -2.69
N VAL A 68 8.75 2.03 -2.61
CA VAL A 68 9.09 2.98 -1.54
C VAL A 68 8.15 2.89 -0.34
N GLY A 69 6.95 2.35 -0.52
CA GLY A 69 5.96 2.22 0.56
C GLY A 69 6.30 1.10 1.55
N ASP A 70 5.96 1.31 2.81
CA ASP A 70 6.05 0.26 3.83
C ASP A 70 4.89 -0.75 3.70
N SER A 71 5.02 -1.90 4.36
CA SER A 71 3.91 -2.82 4.60
C SER A 71 3.14 -2.34 5.83
N ASN A 72 1.85 -2.08 5.67
CA ASN A 72 1.00 -1.54 6.72
C ASN A 72 0.15 -2.66 7.33
N MET A 73 -0.08 -2.59 8.64
CA MET A 73 -1.04 -3.46 9.32
C MET A 73 -2.41 -2.76 9.36
N SER A 74 -2.42 -1.45 9.62
CA SER A 74 -3.62 -0.63 9.59
C SER A 74 -4.31 -0.61 8.22
N GLU A 75 -5.63 -0.82 8.25
CA GLU A 75 -6.51 -0.72 7.10
C GLU A 75 -6.57 0.74 6.59
N ILE A 76 -6.62 1.73 7.50
CA ILE A 76 -6.65 3.16 7.18
C ILE A 76 -5.36 3.59 6.46
N ALA A 77 -4.20 3.21 7.00
CA ALA A 77 -2.92 3.54 6.40
C ALA A 77 -2.78 2.90 5.00
N THR A 78 -3.26 1.67 4.84
CA THR A 78 -3.29 0.99 3.53
C THR A 78 -4.21 1.70 2.54
N TYR A 79 -5.42 2.05 2.98
CA TYR A 79 -6.42 2.72 2.16
C TYR A 79 -5.93 4.08 1.68
N LEU A 80 -5.40 4.93 2.58
CA LEU A 80 -4.82 6.20 2.21
C LEU A 80 -3.61 6.04 1.31
N LYS A 81 -2.68 5.12 1.62
CA LYS A 81 -1.47 4.87 0.82
C LYS A 81 -1.79 4.55 -0.65
N VAL A 82 -2.81 3.74 -0.89
CA VAL A 82 -3.22 3.30 -2.23
C VAL A 82 -4.15 4.33 -2.87
N GLY A 83 -5.18 4.78 -2.16
CA GLY A 83 -6.20 5.71 -2.67
C GLY A 83 -5.61 7.06 -3.08
N THR A 84 -4.81 7.69 -2.22
CA THR A 84 -4.17 8.98 -2.55
C THR A 84 -3.19 8.85 -3.72
N ALA A 85 -2.48 7.71 -3.82
CA ALA A 85 -1.60 7.46 -4.95
C ALA A 85 -2.37 7.25 -6.26
N ALA A 86 -3.47 6.51 -6.23
CA ALA A 86 -4.34 6.33 -7.39
C ALA A 86 -4.90 7.68 -7.86
N LEU A 87 -5.40 8.50 -6.93
CA LEU A 87 -5.94 9.83 -7.24
C LEU A 87 -4.89 10.76 -7.86
N VAL A 88 -3.68 10.81 -7.29
CA VAL A 88 -2.57 11.60 -7.85
C VAL A 88 -2.16 11.10 -9.24
N LEU A 89 -2.25 9.80 -9.51
CA LEU A 89 -1.97 9.26 -10.84
C LEU A 89 -3.07 9.65 -11.85
N SER A 90 -4.34 9.55 -11.48
CA SER A 90 -5.46 9.99 -12.32
C SER A 90 -5.38 11.48 -12.61
N MET A 91 -5.04 12.30 -11.61
CA MET A 91 -4.75 13.73 -11.83
C MET A 91 -3.65 13.95 -12.87
N ILE A 92 -2.54 13.18 -12.81
CA ILE A 92 -1.44 13.32 -13.78
C ILE A 92 -1.91 12.93 -15.19
N GLU A 93 -2.69 11.86 -15.32
CA GLU A 93 -3.23 11.37 -16.60
C GLU A 93 -4.16 12.40 -17.25
N ASP A 94 -4.98 13.08 -16.45
CA ASP A 94 -5.92 14.12 -16.91
C ASP A 94 -5.32 15.54 -16.95
N GLY A 95 -4.02 15.69 -16.68
CA GLY A 95 -3.30 16.97 -16.77
C GLY A 95 -3.41 17.89 -15.54
N TYR A 96 -4.02 17.45 -14.44
CA TYR A 96 -4.06 18.12 -13.14
C TYR A 96 -2.73 17.99 -12.36
N THR A 97 -1.63 18.40 -12.99
CA THR A 97 -0.28 18.25 -12.43
C THR A 97 -0.01 19.22 -11.27
N VAL A 98 0.77 18.78 -10.27
CA VAL A 98 1.26 19.65 -9.20
C VAL A 98 2.67 20.14 -9.56
N SER A 99 2.79 21.42 -9.91
CA SER A 99 4.05 22.05 -10.32
C SER A 99 4.77 22.70 -9.14
N HIS A 100 6.07 22.95 -9.32
CA HIS A 100 6.91 23.67 -8.34
C HIS A 100 7.02 22.96 -6.98
N MET A 101 6.97 21.64 -6.95
CA MET A 101 7.13 20.83 -5.73
C MET A 101 8.35 19.90 -5.83
N GLU A 102 9.21 20.11 -6.82
CA GLU A 102 10.44 19.38 -7.04
C GLU A 102 11.37 19.54 -5.83
N LEU A 103 11.86 18.42 -5.29
CA LEU A 103 12.73 18.40 -4.12
C LEU A 103 14.18 18.53 -4.58
N ASP A 104 14.97 19.37 -3.89
CA ASP A 104 16.41 19.59 -4.16
C ASP A 104 17.20 18.27 -4.14
N ASP A 105 16.95 17.43 -3.13
CA ASP A 105 17.47 16.06 -3.05
C ASP A 105 16.39 15.11 -2.50
N PRO A 106 15.67 14.36 -3.37
CA PRO A 106 14.62 13.44 -2.94
C PRO A 106 15.11 12.29 -2.03
N VAL A 107 16.36 11.82 -2.21
CA VAL A 107 16.91 10.67 -1.46
C VAL A 107 17.35 11.12 -0.06
N LYS A 108 17.88 12.33 0.07
CA LYS A 108 18.12 12.94 1.37
C LYS A 108 16.79 13.27 2.06
N ALA A 109 15.86 13.90 1.35
CA ALA A 109 14.56 14.30 1.88
C ALA A 109 13.78 13.12 2.48
N ILE A 110 13.71 11.97 1.78
CA ILE A 110 12.96 10.81 2.30
C ILE A 110 13.52 10.29 3.62
N ARG A 111 14.84 10.34 3.82
CA ARG A 111 15.50 9.92 5.06
C ARG A 111 15.34 10.94 6.18
N GLU A 112 15.38 12.24 5.85
CA GLU A 112 15.16 13.32 6.82
C GLU A 112 13.72 13.30 7.35
N ILE A 113 12.73 13.19 6.46
CA ILE A 113 11.31 13.06 6.84
C ILE A 113 11.11 11.81 7.71
N ALA A 114 11.66 10.66 7.29
CA ALA A 114 11.50 9.42 8.04
C ALA A 114 12.01 9.51 9.50
N ARG A 115 13.02 10.35 9.74
CA ARG A 115 13.62 10.52 11.07
C ARG A 115 12.79 11.43 11.98
N ASP A 116 12.10 12.41 11.42
CA ASP A 116 11.40 13.42 12.20
C ASP A 116 9.95 13.04 12.51
N THR A 117 9.73 12.40 13.65
CA THR A 117 8.36 12.08 14.12
C THR A 117 7.56 13.28 14.62
N THR A 118 8.12 14.50 14.61
CA THR A 118 7.39 15.75 14.92
C THR A 118 6.76 16.38 13.69
N LEU A 119 7.19 15.95 12.49
CA LEU A 119 6.72 16.46 11.20
C LEU A 119 6.98 17.97 10.95
N LYS A 120 7.88 18.58 11.73
CA LYS A 120 8.19 20.02 11.64
C LYS A 120 9.46 20.30 10.81
N ARG A 121 10.22 19.26 10.45
CA ARG A 121 11.40 19.39 9.59
C ARG A 121 10.99 19.92 8.22
N LYS A 122 11.58 21.05 7.84
CA LYS A 122 11.46 21.60 6.49
C LYS A 122 12.44 20.93 5.53
N ILE A 123 11.98 20.71 4.31
CA ILE A 123 12.71 20.08 3.21
C ILE A 123 12.83 21.12 2.09
N LYS A 124 14.03 21.22 1.55
CA LYS A 124 14.37 22.17 0.50
C LYS A 124 13.83 21.72 -0.87
N LEU A 125 13.19 22.63 -1.58
CA LEU A 125 12.75 22.48 -2.97
C LEU A 125 13.83 23.00 -3.93
N GLU A 126 13.75 22.61 -5.20
CA GLU A 126 14.67 23.08 -6.25
C GLU A 126 14.63 24.62 -6.44
N ASP A 127 13.48 25.25 -6.17
CA ASP A 127 13.30 26.71 -6.26
C ASP A 127 13.78 27.49 -5.02
N GLY A 128 14.36 26.79 -4.04
CA GLY A 128 14.91 27.37 -2.82
C GLY A 128 13.89 27.56 -1.68
N ARG A 129 12.59 27.32 -1.90
CA ARG A 129 11.62 27.28 -0.80
C ARG A 129 11.90 26.08 0.12
N GLU A 130 11.48 26.20 1.37
CA GLU A 130 11.57 25.13 2.36
C GLU A 130 10.19 24.85 2.94
N LEU A 131 9.68 23.64 2.71
CA LEU A 131 8.36 23.20 3.15
C LEU A 131 8.47 21.92 3.98
N THR A 132 7.61 21.77 4.98
CA THR A 132 7.38 20.52 5.70
C THR A 132 6.73 19.47 4.79
N ALA A 133 6.82 18.20 5.20
CA ALA A 133 6.14 17.13 4.48
C ALA A 133 4.61 17.30 4.46
N ILE A 134 4.03 17.89 5.52
CA ILE A 134 2.60 18.21 5.62
C ILE A 134 2.24 19.29 4.59
N GLU A 135 2.96 20.41 4.55
CA GLU A 135 2.72 21.49 3.59
C GLU A 135 2.78 20.99 2.14
N ILE A 136 3.76 20.15 1.79
CA ILE A 136 3.83 19.52 0.47
C ILE A 136 2.60 18.66 0.21
N GLN A 137 2.19 17.82 1.16
CA GLN A 137 1.00 16.98 1.00
C GLN A 137 -0.29 17.81 0.90
N ARG A 138 -0.41 18.94 1.59
CA ARG A 138 -1.54 19.88 1.46
C ARG A 138 -1.63 20.45 0.04
N VAL A 139 -0.52 20.80 -0.60
CA VAL A 139 -0.54 21.25 -2.01
C VAL A 139 -1.11 20.16 -2.93
N TYR A 140 -0.77 18.89 -2.70
CA TYR A 140 -1.36 17.79 -3.47
C TYR A 140 -2.84 17.57 -3.13
N LEU A 141 -3.24 17.70 -1.86
CA LEU A 141 -4.63 17.58 -1.42
C LEU A 141 -5.52 18.65 -2.07
N GLU A 142 -5.10 19.91 -2.06
CA GLU A 142 -5.87 21.00 -2.67
C GLU A 142 -6.06 20.78 -4.18
N ARG A 143 -5.00 20.34 -4.87
CA ARG A 143 -5.11 19.95 -6.28
C ARG A 143 -6.04 18.76 -6.50
N ALA A 144 -6.06 17.82 -5.58
CA ALA A 144 -6.92 16.65 -5.63
C ALA A 144 -8.41 17.02 -5.40
N LYS A 145 -8.69 18.01 -4.54
CA LYS A 145 -10.04 18.58 -4.37
C LYS A 145 -10.52 19.28 -5.64
N GLU A 146 -9.67 20.09 -6.27
CA GLU A 146 -9.97 20.72 -7.57
C GLU A 146 -10.31 19.67 -8.64
N TYR A 147 -9.50 18.62 -8.73
CA TYR A 147 -9.72 17.51 -9.65
C TYR A 147 -11.05 16.80 -9.35
N LEU A 148 -11.35 16.51 -8.09
CA LEU A 148 -12.60 15.88 -7.67
C LEU A 148 -13.83 16.69 -8.10
N CYS A 149 -13.78 18.01 -8.04
CA CYS A 149 -14.86 18.88 -8.53
C CYS A 149 -15.09 18.80 -10.06
N SER A 150 -14.12 18.29 -10.82
CA SER A 150 -14.23 18.09 -12.26
C SER A 150 -14.75 16.72 -12.67
N LEU A 151 -14.80 15.78 -11.72
CA LEU A 151 -15.30 14.42 -11.94
C LEU A 151 -16.82 14.35 -11.74
N ASP A 152 -17.45 13.36 -12.37
CA ASP A 152 -18.77 12.91 -11.97
C ASP A 152 -18.73 12.32 -10.55
N GLU A 153 -19.89 11.96 -9.99
CA GLU A 153 -19.98 11.43 -8.62
C GLU A 153 -19.10 10.19 -8.42
N GLU A 154 -17.96 10.38 -7.74
CA GLU A 154 -16.95 9.37 -7.44
C GLU A 154 -16.80 9.19 -5.91
N PRO A 155 -17.66 8.38 -5.26
CA PRO A 155 -17.73 8.29 -3.80
C PRO A 155 -16.43 7.84 -3.12
N ILE A 156 -15.67 6.97 -3.79
CA ILE A 156 -14.39 6.46 -3.25
C ILE A 156 -13.33 7.57 -3.27
N ALA A 157 -13.23 8.32 -4.38
CA ALA A 157 -12.30 9.43 -4.47
C ALA A 157 -12.64 10.51 -3.44
N ALA A 158 -13.94 10.80 -3.26
CA ALA A 158 -14.42 11.72 -2.23
C ALA A 158 -14.07 11.29 -0.80
N ASP A 159 -14.26 10.00 -0.45
CA ASP A 159 -13.87 9.51 0.88
C ASP A 159 -12.35 9.54 1.10
N VAL A 160 -11.56 9.20 0.08
CA VAL A 160 -10.09 9.30 0.14
C VAL A 160 -9.65 10.74 0.41
N VAL A 161 -10.18 11.73 -0.33
CA VAL A 161 -9.85 13.14 -0.15
C VAL A 161 -10.23 13.62 1.25
N ARG A 162 -11.45 13.30 1.71
CA ARG A 162 -11.94 13.67 3.04
C ARG A 162 -11.06 13.09 4.16
N ARG A 163 -10.70 11.81 4.09
CA ARG A 163 -9.84 11.17 5.09
C ARG A 163 -8.40 11.67 5.02
N TRP A 164 -7.91 11.98 3.81
CA TRP A 164 -6.58 12.54 3.64
C TRP A 164 -6.48 13.91 4.29
N GLU A 165 -7.49 14.77 4.10
CA GLU A 165 -7.61 16.06 4.79
C GLU A 165 -7.61 15.91 6.31
N ASP A 166 -8.52 15.11 6.86
CA ASP A 166 -8.63 14.86 8.31
C ASP A 166 -7.30 14.38 8.92
N VAL A 167 -6.64 13.43 8.25
CA VAL A 167 -5.34 12.92 8.70
C VAL A 167 -4.27 14.00 8.65
N LEU A 168 -4.22 14.85 7.62
CA LEU A 168 -3.23 15.93 7.56
C LEU A 168 -3.48 16.99 8.64
N ASP A 169 -4.74 17.35 8.90
CA ASP A 169 -5.11 18.29 9.96
C ASP A 169 -4.67 17.79 11.33
N ARG A 170 -4.98 16.53 11.65
CA ARG A 170 -4.62 15.91 12.92
C ARG A 170 -3.12 15.67 13.06
N LEU A 171 -2.42 15.31 11.98
CA LEU A 171 -0.96 15.22 11.97
C LEU A 171 -0.27 16.57 12.22
N GLU A 172 -0.87 17.67 11.77
CA GLU A 172 -0.31 19.01 11.95
C GLU A 172 -0.46 19.52 13.39
N GLU A 173 -1.62 19.26 13.99
CA GLU A 173 -1.95 19.59 15.37
C GLU A 173 -1.17 18.70 16.38
N ASP A 174 -1.45 17.40 16.38
CA ASP A 174 -0.76 16.41 17.20
C ASP A 174 -0.87 15.01 16.56
N PRO A 175 0.24 14.44 16.04
CA PRO A 175 0.25 13.11 15.45
C PRO A 175 -0.33 12.01 16.36
N MET A 176 -0.26 12.16 17.68
CA MET A 176 -0.76 11.15 18.63
C MET A 176 -2.28 10.98 18.59
N GLN A 177 -3.02 11.95 18.03
CA GLN A 177 -4.47 11.81 17.79
C GLN A 177 -4.80 10.62 16.87
N LEU A 178 -3.85 10.19 16.03
CA LEU A 178 -4.02 9.12 15.03
C LEU A 178 -3.54 7.75 15.53
N CYS A 179 -3.47 7.56 16.85
CA CYS A 179 -2.93 6.36 17.50
C CYS A 179 -3.80 5.09 17.42
N HIS A 180 -4.90 5.16 16.69
CA HIS A 180 -5.78 4.05 16.31
C HIS A 180 -5.80 3.80 14.79
N GLU A 181 -5.13 4.65 14.00
CA GLU A 181 -5.27 4.69 12.54
C GLU A 181 -3.93 4.55 11.82
N LEU A 182 -2.86 5.18 12.28
CA LEU A 182 -1.57 5.17 11.58
C LEU A 182 -0.55 4.28 12.29
N ASP A 183 0.01 3.30 11.57
CA ASP A 183 0.89 2.28 12.15
C ASP A 183 2.06 2.84 12.97
N TRP A 184 2.78 3.84 12.43
CA TRP A 184 3.93 4.41 13.15
C TRP A 184 3.49 5.16 14.42
N VAL A 185 2.32 5.79 14.41
CA VAL A 185 1.75 6.49 15.58
C VAL A 185 1.28 5.48 16.63
N VAL A 186 0.58 4.42 16.21
CA VAL A 186 0.15 3.32 17.08
C VAL A 186 1.36 2.71 17.79
N LYS A 187 2.42 2.37 17.04
CA LYS A 187 3.66 1.87 17.63
C LYS A 187 4.33 2.87 18.55
N LYS A 188 4.38 4.15 18.17
CA LYS A 188 4.92 5.22 19.04
C LYS A 188 4.20 5.24 20.37
N ARG A 189 2.86 5.24 20.37
CA ARG A 189 2.03 5.22 21.58
C ARG A 189 2.36 4.01 22.46
N VAL A 190 2.25 2.80 21.91
CA VAL A 190 2.42 1.56 22.67
C VAL A 190 3.84 1.42 23.24
N MET A 191 4.85 1.89 22.50
CA MET A 191 6.24 1.88 22.97
C MET A 191 6.48 2.94 24.06
N LEU A 192 5.91 4.13 23.93
CA LEU A 192 5.99 5.18 24.96
C LEU A 192 5.32 4.74 26.26
N GLU A 193 4.11 4.18 26.19
CA GLU A 193 3.39 3.61 27.34
C GLU A 193 4.20 2.49 28.01
N TYR A 194 4.83 1.62 27.22
CA TYR A 194 5.68 0.56 27.75
C TYR A 194 6.92 1.11 28.46
N MET A 195 7.60 2.09 27.85
CA MET A 195 8.78 2.74 28.41
C MET A 195 8.47 3.44 29.73
N ASP A 196 7.36 4.18 29.79
CA ASP A 196 6.88 4.84 31.01
C ASP A 196 6.62 3.81 32.13
N LYS A 197 5.85 2.76 31.82
CA LYS A 197 5.51 1.70 32.79
C LYS A 197 6.73 0.90 33.28
N LYS A 198 7.77 0.76 32.47
CA LYS A 198 8.96 -0.07 32.78
C LYS A 198 10.20 0.72 33.15
N GLY A 199 10.15 2.06 33.08
CA GLY A 199 11.30 2.92 33.33
C GLY A 199 12.48 2.61 32.40
N CYS A 200 12.21 2.37 31.11
CA CYS A 200 13.25 2.08 30.12
C CYS A 200 13.23 3.06 28.93
N GLY A 201 14.20 2.94 28.03
CA GLY A 201 14.33 3.81 26.85
C GLY A 201 14.28 3.03 25.53
N TRP A 202 14.44 3.76 24.42
CA TRP A 202 14.40 3.22 23.06
C TRP A 202 15.45 2.15 22.77
N ASP A 203 16.57 2.15 23.49
CA ASP A 203 17.64 1.16 23.35
C ASP A 203 17.32 -0.19 24.02
N ASP A 204 16.18 -0.31 24.73
CA ASP A 204 15.77 -1.56 25.36
C ASP A 204 15.44 -2.64 24.30
N PRO A 205 16.04 -3.85 24.40
CA PRO A 205 15.74 -4.94 23.46
C PRO A 205 14.25 -5.30 23.35
N ARG A 206 13.47 -5.05 24.41
CA ARG A 206 12.03 -5.31 24.44
C ARG A 206 11.27 -4.36 23.52
N ILE A 207 11.73 -3.12 23.37
CA ILE A 207 11.16 -2.16 22.41
C ILE A 207 11.44 -2.61 20.97
N THR A 208 12.65 -3.09 20.69
CA THR A 208 12.99 -3.66 19.39
C THR A 208 12.16 -4.91 19.08
N MET A 209 11.90 -5.75 20.09
CA MET A 209 11.02 -6.91 19.94
C MET A 209 9.58 -6.50 19.67
N MET A 210 9.05 -5.48 20.35
CA MET A 210 7.71 -4.94 20.11
C MET A 210 7.56 -4.40 18.68
N ASP A 211 8.60 -3.74 18.14
CA ASP A 211 8.62 -3.28 16.75
C ASP A 211 8.42 -4.44 15.75
N LEU A 212 9.05 -5.59 16.02
CA LEU A 212 8.87 -6.80 15.21
C LEU A 212 7.49 -7.45 15.45
N GLN A 213 7.07 -7.59 16.70
CA GLN A 213 5.82 -8.26 17.09
C GLN A 213 4.56 -7.54 16.59
N TYR A 214 4.63 -6.23 16.37
CA TYR A 214 3.57 -5.46 15.73
C TYR A 214 3.16 -6.03 14.37
N HIS A 215 4.13 -6.56 13.61
CA HIS A 215 3.91 -7.10 12.28
C HIS A 215 3.73 -8.63 12.25
N ASP A 216 3.56 -9.29 13.41
CA ASP A 216 3.31 -10.72 13.42
C ASP A 216 1.89 -11.03 12.91
N VAL A 217 1.81 -11.82 11.85
CA VAL A 217 0.55 -12.16 11.17
C VAL A 217 -0.35 -13.12 11.98
N LYS A 218 0.15 -13.70 13.08
CA LYS A 218 -0.67 -14.56 13.94
C LYS A 218 -1.64 -13.73 14.78
N ARG A 219 -2.93 -13.84 14.48
CA ARG A 219 -4.03 -13.10 15.16
C ARG A 219 -4.12 -13.26 16.67
N THR A 220 -3.58 -14.34 17.23
CA THR A 220 -3.62 -14.61 18.68
C THR A 220 -2.46 -13.99 19.46
N ARG A 221 -1.43 -13.47 18.79
CA ARG A 221 -0.24 -12.92 19.46
C ARG A 221 0.36 -11.67 18.83
N GLY A 222 0.07 -11.40 17.57
CA GLY A 222 0.58 -10.22 16.88
C GLY A 222 0.03 -8.96 17.53
N LEU A 223 0.94 -8.03 17.86
CA LEU A 223 0.58 -6.89 18.69
C LEU A 223 -0.48 -6.00 18.02
N TYR A 224 -0.45 -5.83 16.69
CA TYR A 224 -1.54 -5.17 15.96
C TYR A 224 -2.91 -5.85 16.19
N TYR A 225 -2.99 -7.17 16.03
CA TYR A 225 -4.26 -7.90 16.20
C TYR A 225 -4.75 -7.92 17.65
N LEU A 226 -3.83 -7.91 18.63
CA LEU A 226 -4.20 -7.78 20.03
C LEU A 226 -4.82 -6.40 20.32
N LEU A 227 -4.31 -5.33 19.70
CA LEU A 227 -4.90 -3.99 19.79
C LEU A 227 -6.25 -3.92 19.07
N GLU A 228 -6.36 -4.53 17.88
CA GLU A 228 -7.62 -4.63 17.12
C GLU A 228 -8.71 -5.35 17.94
N GLN A 229 -8.38 -6.46 18.61
CA GLN A 229 -9.31 -7.19 19.47
C GLN A 229 -9.78 -6.38 20.69
N GLN A 230 -9.02 -5.36 21.08
CA GLN A 230 -9.37 -4.42 22.15
C GLN A 230 -10.07 -3.17 21.62
N GLU A 231 -10.47 -3.15 20.34
CA GLU A 231 -11.11 -2.00 19.68
C GLU A 231 -10.21 -0.75 19.67
N LEU A 232 -8.88 -0.95 19.74
CA LEU A 232 -7.89 0.12 19.68
C LEU A 232 -7.33 0.34 18.26
N MET A 233 -7.95 -0.27 17.24
CA MET A 233 -7.60 -0.06 15.84
C MET A 233 -8.87 0.19 15.02
N GLU A 234 -8.83 1.22 14.19
CA GLU A 234 -9.91 1.53 13.24
C GLU A 234 -9.93 0.52 12.09
N ARG A 235 -11.12 0.08 11.71
CA ARG A 235 -11.34 -0.85 10.59
C ARG A 235 -12.20 -0.21 9.50
N LEU A 236 -11.86 -0.48 8.26
CA LEU A 236 -12.62 -0.06 7.07
C LEU A 236 -13.46 -1.20 6.50
N VAL A 237 -12.97 -2.44 6.60
CA VAL A 237 -13.65 -3.61 6.03
C VAL A 237 -14.07 -4.58 7.12
N PRO A 238 -15.30 -5.13 7.02
CA PRO A 238 -15.74 -6.14 7.97
C PRO A 238 -14.95 -7.45 7.77
N GLU A 239 -14.78 -8.20 8.86
CA GLU A 239 -14.01 -9.44 8.85
C GLU A 239 -14.52 -10.48 7.84
N GLU A 240 -15.84 -10.55 7.64
CA GLU A 240 -16.45 -11.43 6.64
C GLU A 240 -15.94 -11.17 5.23
N SER A 241 -15.72 -9.89 4.87
CA SER A 241 -15.20 -9.52 3.55
C SER A 241 -13.75 -10.00 3.37
N VAL A 242 -12.95 -9.94 4.44
CA VAL A 242 -11.57 -10.46 4.44
C VAL A 242 -11.58 -11.98 4.28
N GLN A 243 -12.41 -12.71 5.02
CA GLN A 243 -12.53 -14.17 4.92
C GLN A 243 -13.00 -14.61 3.52
N ARG A 244 -13.99 -13.92 2.96
CA ARG A 244 -14.47 -14.18 1.60
C ARG A 244 -13.36 -13.99 0.56
N ALA A 245 -12.54 -12.93 0.70
CA ALA A 245 -11.45 -12.64 -0.23
C ALA A 245 -10.34 -13.71 -0.24
N MET A 246 -10.22 -14.54 0.80
CA MET A 246 -9.25 -15.65 0.84
C MET A 246 -9.56 -16.76 -0.18
N THR A 247 -10.84 -16.92 -0.55
CA THR A 247 -11.31 -18.02 -1.43
C THR A 247 -11.97 -17.52 -2.71
N THR A 248 -12.45 -16.28 -2.71
CA THR A 248 -13.17 -15.67 -3.81
C THR A 248 -12.38 -14.49 -4.37
N PRO A 249 -11.88 -14.57 -5.61
CA PRO A 249 -11.15 -13.46 -6.21
C PRO A 249 -12.07 -12.27 -6.50
N PRO A 250 -11.53 -11.07 -6.78
CA PRO A 250 -12.32 -9.93 -7.26
C PRO A 250 -13.12 -10.28 -8.51
N GLN A 251 -14.42 -9.97 -8.51
CA GLN A 251 -15.35 -10.36 -9.59
C GLN A 251 -15.31 -9.41 -10.81
N THR A 252 -14.61 -8.29 -10.70
CA THR A 252 -14.56 -7.21 -11.69
C THR A 252 -13.30 -7.22 -12.56
N THR A 253 -12.42 -8.22 -12.40
CA THR A 253 -11.14 -8.28 -13.12
C THR A 253 -10.86 -9.70 -13.62
N ARG A 254 -9.82 -9.86 -14.44
CA ARG A 254 -9.36 -11.19 -14.90
C ARG A 254 -8.98 -12.15 -13.78
N ALA A 255 -8.80 -11.68 -12.54
CA ALA A 255 -8.60 -12.55 -11.39
C ALA A 255 -9.79 -13.52 -11.19
N LYS A 256 -11.01 -13.09 -11.54
CA LYS A 256 -12.19 -13.96 -11.59
C LYS A 256 -11.97 -15.13 -12.56
N VAL A 257 -11.60 -14.83 -13.80
CA VAL A 257 -11.31 -15.83 -14.85
C VAL A 257 -10.25 -16.83 -14.38
N ARG A 258 -9.16 -16.34 -13.77
CA ARG A 258 -8.10 -17.21 -13.22
C ARG A 258 -8.63 -18.12 -12.10
N GLY A 259 -9.40 -17.57 -11.16
CA GLY A 259 -9.98 -18.35 -10.06
C GLY A 259 -10.98 -19.40 -10.54
N ASP A 260 -11.83 -19.04 -11.51
CA ASP A 260 -12.77 -19.93 -12.18
C ASP A 260 -12.06 -21.10 -12.87
N PHE A 261 -10.99 -20.81 -13.63
CA PHE A 261 -10.17 -21.83 -14.27
C PHE A 261 -9.51 -22.79 -13.28
N ILE A 262 -8.94 -22.26 -12.18
CA ILE A 262 -8.32 -23.09 -11.13
C ILE A 262 -9.36 -23.99 -10.46
N ARG A 263 -10.56 -23.47 -10.17
CA ARG A 263 -11.67 -24.26 -9.61
C ARG A 263 -12.07 -25.39 -10.56
N PHE A 264 -12.22 -25.10 -11.85
CA PHE A 264 -12.50 -26.10 -12.88
C PHE A 264 -11.44 -27.21 -12.89
N ALA A 265 -10.16 -26.83 -13.00
CA ALA A 265 -9.07 -27.79 -13.15
C ALA A 265 -8.96 -28.71 -11.94
N ARG A 266 -9.13 -28.16 -10.73
CA ARG A 266 -9.20 -28.94 -9.48
C ARG A 266 -10.39 -29.89 -9.46
N ALA A 267 -11.59 -29.43 -9.84
CA ALA A 267 -12.79 -30.27 -9.85
C ALA A 267 -12.68 -31.47 -10.82
N LYS A 268 -11.93 -31.32 -11.92
CA LYS A 268 -11.68 -32.39 -12.90
C LYS A 268 -10.36 -33.14 -12.66
N ASN A 269 -9.66 -32.87 -11.56
CA ASN A 269 -8.35 -33.43 -11.23
C ASN A 269 -7.33 -33.34 -12.39
N ARG A 270 -7.31 -32.20 -13.09
CA ARG A 270 -6.38 -31.93 -14.21
C ARG A 270 -5.19 -31.12 -13.74
N SER A 271 -4.02 -31.46 -14.25
CA SER A 271 -2.81 -30.66 -14.08
C SER A 271 -2.90 -29.36 -14.90
N TYR A 272 -2.43 -28.25 -14.34
CA TYR A 272 -2.54 -26.93 -14.95
C TYR A 272 -1.35 -26.04 -14.60
N THR A 273 -1.12 -25.03 -15.45
CA THR A 273 -0.13 -23.96 -15.26
C THR A 273 -0.84 -22.62 -15.43
N VAL A 274 -0.58 -21.67 -14.53
CA VAL A 274 -1.24 -20.36 -14.52
C VAL A 274 -0.23 -19.25 -14.25
N ASP A 275 -0.44 -18.11 -14.92
CA ASP A 275 0.31 -16.86 -14.74
C ASP A 275 -0.68 -15.68 -14.71
N TRP A 276 -0.17 -14.46 -14.70
CA TRP A 276 -0.96 -13.23 -14.80
C TRP A 276 -1.70 -13.14 -16.13
N THR A 277 -1.04 -13.51 -17.24
CA THR A 277 -1.51 -13.28 -18.62
C THR A 277 -1.93 -14.54 -19.36
N TYR A 278 -1.67 -15.74 -18.82
CA TYR A 278 -2.10 -16.98 -19.49
C TYR A 278 -2.49 -18.08 -18.51
N LEU A 279 -3.33 -18.99 -19.01
CA LEU A 279 -3.82 -20.18 -18.32
C LEU A 279 -3.63 -21.37 -19.26
N LYS A 280 -3.17 -22.51 -18.74
CA LYS A 280 -2.88 -23.70 -19.56
C LYS A 280 -3.28 -24.96 -18.81
N LEU A 281 -3.97 -25.88 -19.49
CA LEU A 281 -4.13 -27.26 -19.02
C LEU A 281 -2.95 -28.09 -19.54
N ASN A 282 -2.32 -28.87 -18.67
CA ASN A 282 -1.17 -29.70 -19.04
C ASN A 282 -1.69 -31.03 -19.62
N GLY A 283 -1.15 -31.49 -20.76
CA GLY A 283 -1.55 -32.76 -21.40
C GLY A 283 -1.35 -32.79 -22.92
N TYR A 284 -1.90 -33.79 -23.60
CA TYR A 284 -1.70 -34.04 -25.04
C TYR A 284 -2.27 -32.97 -25.99
N TRP A 285 -3.12 -32.06 -25.48
CA TRP A 285 -3.66 -30.92 -26.21
C TRP A 285 -3.46 -29.66 -25.38
N GLU A 286 -2.27 -29.07 -25.52
CA GLU A 286 -1.83 -27.89 -24.77
C GLU A 286 -2.47 -26.61 -25.32
N GLU A 287 -3.69 -26.30 -24.91
CA GLU A 287 -4.31 -25.03 -25.26
C GLU A 287 -3.98 -23.95 -24.21
N THR A 288 -3.30 -22.90 -24.65
CA THR A 288 -3.02 -21.70 -23.86
C THR A 288 -4.15 -20.70 -24.04
N ILE A 289 -4.78 -20.31 -22.93
CA ILE A 289 -5.80 -19.25 -22.87
C ILE A 289 -5.11 -17.96 -22.44
N LEU A 290 -5.11 -16.95 -23.30
CA LEU A 290 -4.54 -15.63 -23.00
C LEU A 290 -5.56 -14.74 -22.26
N CYS A 291 -5.07 -14.00 -21.28
CA CYS A 291 -5.81 -13.08 -20.41
C CYS A 291 -5.08 -11.72 -20.40
N MET A 292 -4.95 -11.09 -21.58
CA MET A 292 -4.16 -9.86 -21.78
C MET A 292 -4.88 -8.59 -21.31
N ASP A 293 -6.21 -8.59 -21.26
CA ASP A 293 -6.99 -7.50 -20.69
C ASP A 293 -7.15 -7.69 -19.16
N PRO A 294 -6.59 -6.82 -18.32
CA PRO A 294 -6.71 -6.93 -16.87
C PRO A 294 -8.14 -6.66 -16.35
N PHE A 295 -8.93 -5.89 -17.10
CA PHE A 295 -10.28 -5.46 -16.68
C PHE A 295 -11.36 -6.47 -17.06
N SER A 296 -11.11 -7.33 -18.05
CA SER A 296 -12.08 -8.35 -18.45
C SER A 296 -12.21 -9.46 -17.39
N SER A 297 -13.42 -9.60 -16.83
CA SER A 297 -13.76 -10.63 -15.83
C SER A 297 -14.39 -11.89 -16.42
N SER A 298 -14.46 -11.95 -17.76
CA SER A 298 -15.05 -13.03 -18.55
C SER A 298 -14.07 -13.52 -19.61
N ASN A 299 -14.06 -14.82 -19.88
CA ASN A 299 -13.31 -15.38 -20.99
C ASN A 299 -14.07 -16.58 -21.54
N ARG A 300 -14.47 -16.49 -22.81
CA ARG A 300 -15.31 -17.49 -23.48
C ARG A 300 -14.78 -18.92 -23.32
N ARG A 301 -13.46 -19.14 -23.47
CA ARG A 301 -12.89 -20.49 -23.35
C ARG A 301 -12.98 -21.03 -21.91
N VAL A 302 -12.78 -20.16 -20.92
CA VAL A 302 -12.93 -20.55 -19.51
C VAL A 302 -14.40 -20.84 -19.19
N GLU A 303 -15.34 -20.06 -19.73
CA GLU A 303 -16.77 -20.32 -19.60
C GLU A 303 -17.19 -21.65 -20.25
N GLU A 304 -16.66 -21.95 -21.43
CA GLU A 304 -16.85 -23.25 -22.10
C GLU A 304 -16.32 -24.39 -21.24
N LEU A 305 -15.14 -24.25 -20.61
CA LEU A 305 -14.62 -25.26 -19.67
C LEU A 305 -15.54 -25.42 -18.46
N LEU A 306 -15.98 -24.32 -17.84
CA LEU A 306 -16.89 -24.36 -16.69
C LEU A 306 -18.21 -25.08 -17.01
N SER A 307 -18.75 -24.88 -18.21
CA SER A 307 -19.98 -25.56 -18.64
C SER A 307 -19.87 -27.10 -18.59
N GLN A 308 -18.66 -27.66 -18.79
CA GLN A 308 -18.40 -29.11 -18.74
C GLN A 308 -18.44 -29.71 -17.32
N VAL A 309 -18.48 -28.87 -16.29
CA VAL A 309 -18.67 -29.28 -14.89
C VAL A 309 -20.15 -29.27 -14.50
N SER A 310 -20.97 -28.53 -15.24
CA SER A 310 -22.39 -28.31 -14.93
C SER A 310 -23.28 -29.55 -15.19
N GLY A 311 -22.69 -30.66 -15.66
CA GLY A 311 -23.32 -31.98 -15.67
C GLY A 311 -22.87 -32.83 -14.48
N GLN A 312 -23.74 -32.95 -13.47
CA GLN A 312 -23.73 -33.92 -12.36
C GLN A 312 -22.36 -34.37 -11.80
N ARG A 313 -22.05 -33.87 -10.60
CA ARG A 313 -21.62 -34.72 -9.47
C ARG A 313 -21.96 -34.00 -8.17
N VAL A 314 -23.16 -34.31 -7.65
CA VAL A 314 -23.47 -34.16 -6.23
C VAL A 314 -22.51 -35.08 -5.50
N PHE A 315 -21.47 -34.53 -4.90
CA PHE A 315 -20.66 -35.27 -3.94
C PHE A 315 -21.44 -35.32 -2.62
N ARG A 316 -21.82 -36.53 -2.22
CA ARG A 316 -22.18 -36.87 -0.84
C ARG A 316 -20.94 -36.89 0.04
#